data_AF-A0A6P7H6K7-F1
#
_entry.id   AF-A0A6P7H6K7-F1
#
_cell.length_a   1.000
_cell.length_b   1.000
_cell.length_c   1.000
_cell.angle_alpha   90.00
_cell.angle_beta   90.00
_cell.angle_gamma   90.00
#
_symmetry.space_group_name_H-M   'P 1'
#
loop_
_entity.id
_entity.type
_entity.pdbx_description
1 polymer ?
#
loop_
_entity_poly.entity_id
_entity_poly.type
_entity_poly.pdbx_seq_one_letter_code
_entity_poly.pdbx_strand_id
1 'polypeptide(L)'
;MMSSVTEGFYANTRRIHGELPVKKLKRWTNLTEKLATAEARRTFLLECRRTRKIPRFITDTTSSILTTTTGTHDHTLQRRSHALSRQVRARLLNFHISKVHSDIKFIFGQINNVTDFLDHTLPASLLDRFETSLHRKFNFIYNQTILHLQRKLDNL
;
A
#
# COMPACT_ATOMS: atom_id res chain seq x y z
N MET A 1 -13.24 13.68 14.68
CA MET A 1 -13.56 13.48 16.11
C MET A 1 -13.28 12.03 16.54
N MET A 2 -12.01 11.58 16.54
CA MET A 2 -11.62 10.24 17.04
C MET A 2 -10.39 10.26 17.98
N SER A 3 -9.79 11.42 18.27
CA SER A 3 -8.54 11.47 19.05
C SER A 3 -8.74 11.28 20.56
N SER A 4 -9.82 11.80 21.15
CA SER A 4 -10.01 11.73 22.62
C SER A 4 -10.20 10.30 23.16
N VAL A 5 -10.92 9.45 22.44
CA VAL A 5 -11.18 8.05 22.85
C VAL A 5 -9.92 7.18 22.70
N THR A 6 -9.13 7.43 21.67
CA THR A 6 -7.86 6.71 21.46
C THR A 6 -6.77 7.17 22.43
N GLU A 7 -6.74 8.46 22.78
CA GLU A 7 -5.87 9.00 23.82
C GLU A 7 -6.20 8.42 25.20
N GLY A 8 -7.49 8.32 25.55
CA GLY A 8 -7.95 7.70 26.80
C GLY A 8 -7.58 6.21 26.90
N PHE A 9 -7.72 5.46 25.81
CA PHE A 9 -7.29 4.06 25.74
C PHE A 9 -5.78 3.90 25.98
N TYR A 10 -4.95 4.65 25.26
CA TYR A 10 -3.49 4.56 25.43
C TYR A 10 -3.03 5.04 26.80
N ALA A 11 -3.66 6.06 27.37
CA ALA A 11 -3.35 6.54 28.71
C ALA A 11 -3.67 5.48 29.78
N ASN A 12 -4.82 4.81 29.67
CA ASN A 12 -5.17 3.74 30.62
C ASN A 12 -4.25 2.51 30.47
N THR A 13 -3.98 2.08 29.24
CA THR A 13 -3.05 0.97 28.99
C THR A 13 -1.64 1.30 29.48
N ARG A 14 -1.18 2.55 29.31
CA ARG A 14 0.11 3.02 29.85
C ARG A 14 0.16 2.91 31.36
N ARG A 15 -0.91 3.33 32.04
CA ARG A 15 -0.98 3.31 33.51
C ARG A 15 -0.91 1.89 34.08
N ILE A 16 -1.53 0.92 33.41
CA ILE A 16 -1.66 -0.45 33.92
C ILE A 16 -0.50 -1.34 33.45
N HIS A 17 -0.10 -1.24 32.18
CA HIS A 17 0.84 -2.17 31.54
C HIS A 17 2.17 -1.51 31.12
N GLY A 18 2.33 -0.21 31.38
CA GLY A 18 3.53 0.54 31.06
C GLY A 18 3.61 1.03 29.61
N GLU A 19 4.74 1.67 29.28
CA GLU A 19 4.91 2.38 28.00
C GLU A 19 5.21 1.44 26.82
N LEU A 20 5.85 0.30 27.06
CA LEU A 20 6.28 -0.59 25.98
C LEU A 20 5.09 -1.22 25.22
N PRO A 21 4.03 -1.75 25.87
CA PRO A 21 2.83 -2.23 25.18
C PRO A 21 2.14 -1.12 24.39
N VAL A 22 2.10 0.11 24.91
CA VAL A 22 1.53 1.26 24.20
C VAL A 22 2.31 1.58 22.93
N LYS A 23 3.65 1.56 22.98
CA LYS A 23 4.50 1.72 21.78
C LYS A 23 4.21 0.63 20.75
N LYS A 24 3.99 -0.60 21.19
CA LYS A 24 3.66 -1.75 20.31
C LYS A 24 2.26 -1.63 19.71
N LEU A 25 1.24 -1.25 20.47
CA LEU A 25 -0.11 -0.98 19.96
C LEU A 25 -0.13 0.16 18.92
N LYS A 26 0.61 1.24 19.18
CA LYS A 26 0.78 2.34 18.21
C LYS A 26 1.49 1.87 16.94
N ARG A 27 2.53 1.04 17.09
CA ARG A 27 3.23 0.42 15.95
C ARG A 27 2.28 -0.48 15.15
N TRP A 28 1.45 -1.29 15.80
CA TRP A 28 0.43 -2.10 15.14
C TRP A 28 -0.51 -1.23 14.31
N THR A 29 -1.04 -0.15 14.92
CA THR A 29 -1.88 0.83 14.19
C THR A 29 -1.21 1.32 12.92
N ASN A 30 0.03 1.81 13.02
CA ASN A 30 0.76 2.33 11.87
C ASN A 30 1.02 1.26 10.79
N LEU A 31 1.29 0.02 11.21
CA LEU A 31 1.47 -1.10 10.29
C LEU A 31 0.15 -1.46 9.58
N THR A 32 -0.98 -1.44 10.28
CA THR A 32 -2.31 -1.66 9.70
C THR A 32 -2.65 -0.60 8.65
N GLU A 33 -2.35 0.68 8.90
CA GLU A 33 -2.56 1.75 7.91
C GLU A 33 -1.70 1.56 6.66
N LYS A 34 -0.43 1.19 6.86
CA LYS A 34 0.49 0.87 5.76
C LYS A 34 0.01 -0.34 4.97
N LEU A 35 -0.49 -1.37 5.65
CA LEU A 35 -1.05 -2.56 5.02
C LEU A 35 -2.27 -2.21 4.17
N ALA A 36 -3.22 -1.44 4.72
CA ALA A 36 -4.42 -1.01 3.98
C ALA A 36 -4.05 -0.25 2.70
N THR A 37 -3.08 0.65 2.79
CA THR A 37 -2.57 1.41 1.64
C THR A 37 -1.90 0.51 0.60
N ALA A 38 -1.08 -0.44 1.06
CA ALA A 38 -0.37 -1.37 0.19
C ALA A 38 -1.34 -2.34 -0.53
N GLU A 39 -2.34 -2.86 0.18
CA GLU A 39 -3.39 -3.69 -0.40
C GLU A 39 -4.23 -2.93 -1.43
N ALA A 40 -4.64 -1.69 -1.11
CA ALA A 40 -5.36 -0.86 -2.07
C ALA A 40 -4.53 -0.60 -3.34
N ARG A 41 -3.22 -0.33 -3.16
CA ARG A 41 -2.29 -0.17 -4.29
C ARG A 41 -2.14 -1.45 -5.09
N ARG A 42 -2.06 -2.61 -4.44
CA ARG A 42 -1.98 -3.92 -5.11
C ARG A 42 -3.22 -4.15 -5.96
N THR A 43 -4.42 -3.96 -5.40
CA THR A 43 -5.69 -4.09 -6.13
C THR A 43 -5.72 -3.17 -7.35
N PHE A 44 -5.34 -1.90 -7.18
CA PHE A 44 -5.25 -0.94 -8.28
C PHE A 44 -4.29 -1.38 -9.40
N LEU A 45 -3.07 -1.82 -9.06
CA LEU A 45 -2.09 -2.24 -10.06
C LEU A 45 -2.52 -3.51 -10.81
N LEU A 46 -3.18 -4.43 -10.12
CA LEU A 46 -3.77 -5.63 -10.73
C LEU A 46 -4.90 -5.25 -11.69
N GLU A 47 -5.71 -4.25 -11.33
CA GLU A 47 -6.77 -3.74 -12.19
C GLU A 47 -6.22 -3.03 -13.42
N CYS A 48 -5.16 -2.23 -13.27
CA CYS A 48 -4.40 -1.68 -14.40
C CYS A 48 -3.90 -2.77 -15.35
N ARG A 49 -3.34 -3.87 -14.80
CA ARG A 49 -2.89 -5.01 -15.60
C ARG A 49 -4.05 -5.67 -16.34
N ARG A 50 -5.20 -5.89 -15.67
CA ARG A 50 -6.41 -6.50 -16.24
C ARG A 50 -6.98 -5.67 -17.39
N THR A 51 -7.07 -4.35 -17.18
CA THR A 51 -7.60 -3.38 -18.17
C THR A 51 -6.57 -2.92 -19.20
N ARG A 52 -5.32 -3.40 -19.11
CA ARG A 52 -4.18 -2.99 -19.95
C ARG A 52 -3.88 -1.48 -19.88
N LYS A 53 -4.36 -0.78 -18.85
CA LYS A 53 -4.04 0.62 -18.58
C LYS A 53 -2.69 0.72 -17.86
N ILE A 54 -1.85 1.67 -18.25
CA ILE A 54 -0.56 1.93 -17.60
C ILE A 54 -0.68 3.19 -16.75
N PRO A 55 -0.45 3.13 -15.42
CA PRO A 55 -0.45 4.32 -14.57
C PRO A 55 0.54 5.39 -15.05
N ARG A 56 0.16 6.67 -14.89
CA ARG A 56 0.99 7.84 -15.24
C ARG A 56 2.43 7.78 -14.70
N PHE A 57 2.61 7.41 -13.44
CA PHE A 57 3.96 7.32 -12.86
C PHE A 57 4.87 6.29 -13.57
N ILE A 58 4.30 5.26 -14.21
CA ILE A 58 5.04 4.33 -15.05
C ILE A 58 5.29 4.93 -16.45
N THR A 59 4.30 5.63 -17.02
CA THR A 59 4.49 6.29 -18.32
C THR A 59 5.57 7.35 -18.27
N ASP A 60 5.61 8.16 -17.21
CA ASP A 60 6.56 9.26 -17.02
C ASP A 60 8.00 8.76 -16.82
N THR A 61 8.15 7.58 -16.21
CA THR A 61 9.46 6.92 -16.07
C THR A 61 9.99 6.42 -17.44
N THR A 62 9.10 6.14 -18.40
CA THR A 62 9.48 5.61 -19.73
C THR A 62 9.58 6.66 -20.83
N SER A 63 9.01 7.85 -20.66
CA SER A 63 9.05 8.92 -21.67
C SER A 63 10.48 9.39 -21.96
N SER A 64 11.38 9.35 -20.98
CA SER A 64 12.81 9.66 -21.17
C SER A 64 13.56 8.66 -22.06
N ILE A 65 13.07 7.42 -22.21
CA ILE A 65 13.73 6.38 -23.02
C ILE A 65 13.35 6.52 -24.51
N LEU A 66 12.20 7.13 -24.80
CA LEU A 66 11.66 7.27 -26.16
C LEU A 66 12.14 8.52 -26.88
N THR A 67 12.38 9.62 -26.16
CA THR A 67 12.80 10.89 -26.76
C THR A 67 14.14 10.81 -27.49
N THR A 68 14.97 9.81 -27.18
CA THR A 68 16.27 9.60 -27.82
C THR A 68 16.20 8.87 -29.17
N THR A 69 15.05 8.27 -29.55
CA THR A 69 14.92 7.49 -30.81
C THR A 69 14.00 8.12 -31.86
N THR A 70 13.24 9.15 -31.50
CA THR A 70 12.23 9.78 -32.36
C THR A 70 12.77 10.78 -33.39
N GLY A 71 14.08 11.06 -33.41
CA GLY A 71 14.72 11.93 -34.41
C GLY A 71 14.94 11.27 -35.79
N THR A 72 14.49 10.03 -36.00
CA THR A 72 14.67 9.30 -37.26
C THR A 72 13.35 9.22 -38.04
N HIS A 73 13.36 9.65 -39.31
CA HIS A 73 12.21 9.63 -40.24
C HIS A 73 11.77 8.22 -40.68
N ASP A 74 12.31 7.15 -40.06
CA ASP A 74 12.00 5.78 -40.44
C ASP A 74 10.82 5.22 -39.63
N HIS A 75 9.68 5.03 -40.31
CA HIS A 75 8.48 4.44 -39.74
C HIS A 75 8.69 3.04 -39.14
N THR A 76 9.70 2.30 -39.59
CA THR A 76 10.04 0.97 -39.08
C THR A 76 10.70 1.06 -37.69
N LEU A 77 11.62 2.00 -37.51
CA LEU A 77 12.27 2.27 -36.22
C LEU A 77 11.27 2.82 -35.21
N GLN A 78 10.35 3.70 -35.62
CA GLN A 78 9.26 4.19 -34.76
C GLN A 78 8.38 3.04 -34.25
N ARG A 79 7.95 2.13 -35.14
CA ARG A 79 7.14 0.95 -34.74
C ARG A 79 7.88 0.05 -33.75
N ARG A 80 9.18 -0.21 -33.97
CA ARG A 80 10.02 -1.00 -33.04
C ARG A 80 10.18 -0.30 -31.69
N SER A 81 10.39 1.01 -31.69
CA SER A 81 10.50 1.82 -30.47
C SER A 81 9.19 1.80 -29.65
N HIS A 82 8.03 1.92 -30.30
CA HIS A 82 6.73 1.78 -29.64
C HIS A 82 6.47 0.37 -29.09
N ALA A 83 6.90 -0.68 -29.80
CA ALA A 83 6.81 -2.06 -29.30
C ALA A 83 7.67 -2.26 -28.05
N LEU A 84 8.91 -1.77 -28.07
CA LEU A 84 9.81 -1.80 -26.91
C LEU A 84 9.22 -1.03 -25.72
N SER A 85 8.70 0.18 -25.95
CA SER A 85 8.05 0.99 -24.91
C SER A 85 6.91 0.24 -24.22
N ARG A 86 6.05 -0.43 -24.98
CA ARG A 86 4.96 -1.26 -24.42
C ARG A 86 5.51 -2.40 -23.57
N GLN A 87 6.55 -3.09 -24.01
CA GLN A 87 7.20 -4.16 -23.25
C GLN A 87 7.82 -3.63 -21.94
N VAL A 88 8.53 -2.50 -22.00
CA VAL A 88 9.15 -1.87 -20.82
C VAL A 88 8.08 -1.46 -19.82
N ARG A 89 7.00 -0.80 -20.27
CA ARG A 89 5.87 -0.41 -19.40
C ARG A 89 5.21 -1.61 -18.71
N ALA A 90 4.99 -2.70 -19.45
CA ALA A 90 4.44 -3.94 -18.89
C ALA A 90 5.38 -4.57 -17.85
N ARG A 91 6.70 -4.59 -18.11
CA ARG A 91 7.71 -5.07 -17.15
C ARG A 91 7.75 -4.21 -15.89
N LEU A 92 7.70 -2.89 -16.02
CA LEU A 92 7.65 -1.97 -14.89
C LEU A 92 6.38 -2.16 -14.06
N LEU A 93 5.22 -2.34 -14.70
CA LEU A 93 3.97 -2.64 -14.00
C LEU A 93 4.09 -3.93 -13.19
N ASN A 94 4.60 -5.00 -13.79
CA ASN A 94 4.82 -6.27 -13.10
C ASN A 94 5.85 -6.13 -11.95
N PHE A 95 6.92 -5.37 -12.14
CA PHE A 95 7.88 -5.06 -11.09
C PHE A 95 7.22 -4.35 -9.90
N HIS A 96 6.38 -3.34 -10.16
CA HIS A 96 5.64 -2.66 -9.11
C HIS A 96 4.67 -3.58 -8.37
N ILE A 97 3.96 -4.47 -9.07
CA ILE A 97 3.09 -5.47 -8.45
C ILE A 97 3.91 -6.38 -7.53
N SER A 98 5.03 -6.92 -8.01
CA SER A 98 5.92 -7.78 -7.22
C SER A 98 6.49 -7.07 -5.99
N LYS A 99 6.89 -5.80 -6.14
CA LYS A 99 7.38 -4.98 -5.04
C LYS A 99 6.30 -4.80 -3.96
N VAL A 100 5.10 -4.37 -4.36
CA VAL A 100 3.99 -4.19 -3.40
C VAL A 100 3.62 -5.51 -2.71
N HIS A 101 3.66 -6.63 -3.42
CA HIS A 101 3.46 -7.96 -2.82
C HIS A 101 4.52 -8.30 -1.76
N SER A 102 5.79 -7.98 -2.04
CA SER A 102 6.87 -8.12 -1.06
C SER A 102 6.68 -7.21 0.15
N ASP A 103 6.27 -5.95 -0.08
CA ASP A 103 6.00 -4.98 0.99
C ASP A 103 4.87 -5.47 1.91
N ILE A 104 3.79 -6.02 1.33
CA ILE A 104 2.67 -6.60 2.09
C ILE A 104 3.16 -7.76 2.98
N LYS A 105 3.93 -8.71 2.42
CA LYS A 105 4.50 -9.82 3.19
C LYS A 105 5.37 -9.34 4.34
N PHE A 106 6.22 -8.34 4.09
CA PHE A 106 7.06 -7.75 5.11
C PHE A 106 6.23 -7.10 6.22
N ILE A 107 5.19 -6.33 5.87
CA ILE A 107 4.29 -5.69 6.84
C ILE A 107 3.57 -6.74 7.68
N PHE A 108 3.06 -7.82 7.09
CA PHE A 108 2.46 -8.93 7.84
C PHE A 108 3.44 -9.54 8.85
N GLY A 109 4.68 -9.82 8.44
CA GLY A 109 5.70 -10.32 9.38
C GLY A 109 5.96 -9.35 10.53
N GLN A 110 5.93 -8.04 10.27
CA GLN A 110 6.06 -7.02 11.33
C GLN A 110 4.83 -6.95 12.24
N ILE A 111 3.62 -7.17 11.72
CA ILE A 111 2.39 -7.25 12.51
C ILE A 111 2.45 -8.47 13.42
N ASN A 112 2.78 -9.65 12.89
CA ASN A 112 2.89 -10.88 13.69
C ASN A 112 3.87 -10.72 14.86
N ASN A 113 5.06 -10.16 14.60
CA ASN A 113 6.04 -9.89 15.66
C ASN A 113 5.53 -8.90 16.73
N VAL A 114 4.57 -8.04 16.40
CA VAL A 114 3.94 -7.11 17.34
C VAL A 114 2.79 -7.79 18.10
N THR A 115 1.96 -8.59 17.42
CA THR A 115 0.87 -9.35 18.04
C THR A 115 1.41 -10.36 19.04
N ASP A 116 2.42 -11.16 18.66
CA ASP A 116 3.03 -12.16 19.53
C ASP A 116 3.54 -11.54 20.85
N PHE A 117 4.14 -10.34 20.77
CA PHE A 117 4.55 -9.60 21.96
C PHE A 117 3.35 -9.15 22.81
N LEU A 118 2.30 -8.64 22.17
CA LEU A 118 1.13 -8.09 22.85
C LEU A 118 0.28 -9.18 23.50
N ASP A 119 0.15 -10.34 22.87
CA ASP A 119 -0.58 -11.51 23.37
C ASP A 119 0.01 -12.02 24.69
N HIS A 120 1.32 -11.87 24.88
CA HIS A 120 2.00 -12.22 26.12
C HIS A 120 1.98 -11.12 27.19
N THR A 121 1.52 -9.90 26.85
CA THR A 121 1.63 -8.73 27.73
C THR A 121 0.29 -8.11 28.13
N LEU A 122 -0.73 -8.23 27.27
CA LEU A 122 -2.04 -7.61 27.46
C LEU A 122 -3.15 -8.67 27.51
N PRO A 123 -4.25 -8.40 28.24
CA PRO A 123 -5.39 -9.30 28.25
C PRO A 123 -6.02 -9.44 26.86
N ALA A 124 -6.40 -10.67 26.47
CA ALA A 124 -7.01 -10.97 25.18
C ALA A 124 -8.24 -10.08 24.88
N SER A 125 -9.11 -9.85 25.88
CA SER A 125 -10.29 -9.00 25.72
C SER A 125 -9.99 -7.54 25.35
N LEU A 126 -8.82 -7.03 25.73
CA LEU A 126 -8.35 -5.70 25.36
C LEU A 126 -7.83 -5.71 23.92
N LEU A 127 -7.10 -6.77 23.54
CA LEU A 127 -6.58 -6.97 22.19
C LEU A 127 -7.70 -7.16 21.17
N ASP A 128 -8.73 -7.98 21.47
CA ASP A 128 -9.88 -8.20 20.58
C ASP A 128 -10.63 -6.90 20.24
N ARG A 129 -10.84 -6.06 21.25
CA ARG A 129 -11.47 -4.74 21.08
C ARG A 129 -10.60 -3.82 20.23
N PHE A 130 -9.29 -3.86 20.46
CA PHE A 130 -8.34 -3.05 19.71
C PHE A 130 -8.27 -3.51 18.25
N GLU A 131 -8.19 -4.82 18.01
CA GLU A 131 -8.18 -5.43 16.69
C GLU A 131 -9.46 -5.11 15.91
N THR A 132 -10.63 -5.18 16.55
CA THR A 132 -11.90 -4.77 15.93
C THR A 132 -11.84 -3.30 15.45
N SER A 133 -11.23 -2.42 16.25
CA SER A 133 -11.04 -1.01 15.90
C SER A 133 -10.06 -0.85 14.73
N LEU A 134 -8.96 -1.62 14.75
CA LEU A 134 -7.99 -1.66 13.65
C LEU A 134 -8.62 -2.16 12.35
N HIS A 135 -9.47 -3.18 12.40
CA HIS A 135 -10.17 -3.69 11.23
C HIS A 135 -11.07 -2.63 10.58
N ARG A 136 -11.82 -1.87 11.39
CA ARG A 136 -12.61 -0.72 10.90
C ARG A 136 -11.71 0.34 10.26
N LYS A 137 -10.59 0.67 10.90
CA LYS A 137 -9.62 1.64 10.40
C LYS A 137 -8.98 1.19 9.09
N PHE A 138 -8.63 -0.09 8.99
CA PHE A 138 -8.12 -0.71 7.78
C PHE A 138 -9.10 -0.54 6.63
N ASN A 139 -10.36 -0.96 6.82
CA ASN A 139 -11.39 -0.88 5.79
C ASN A 139 -11.62 0.58 5.34
N PHE A 140 -11.65 1.52 6.29
CA PHE A 140 -11.78 2.93 5.97
C PHE A 140 -10.64 3.43 5.07
N ILE A 141 -9.38 3.18 5.45
CA ILE A 141 -8.21 3.65 4.69
C ILE A 141 -8.12 2.95 3.34
N TYR A 142 -8.37 1.64 3.31
CA TYR A 142 -8.39 0.86 2.07
C TYR A 142 -9.40 1.45 1.08
N ASN A 143 -10.64 1.67 1.53
CA ASN A 143 -11.71 2.21 0.69
C ASN A 143 -11.43 3.65 0.22
N GLN A 144 -10.90 4.51 1.09
CA GLN A 144 -10.49 5.85 0.68
C GLN A 144 -9.37 5.82 -0.37
N THR A 145 -8.37 4.97 -0.15
CA THR A 145 -7.21 4.85 -1.04
C THR A 145 -7.60 4.26 -2.39
N ILE A 146 -8.42 3.20 -2.42
CA ILE A 146 -8.84 2.57 -3.67
C ILE A 146 -9.70 3.53 -4.50
N LEU A 147 -10.63 4.27 -3.88
CA LEU A 147 -11.45 5.27 -4.56
C LEU A 147 -10.59 6.39 -5.16
N HIS A 148 -9.60 6.88 -4.42
CA HIS A 148 -8.65 7.87 -4.92
C HIS A 148 -7.84 7.35 -6.13
N LEU A 149 -7.38 6.09 -6.06
CA LEU A 149 -6.63 5.47 -7.15
C LEU A 149 -7.51 5.17 -8.37
N GLN A 150 -8.76 4.76 -8.17
CA GLN A 150 -9.74 4.54 -9.26
C GLN A 150 -10.07 5.83 -9.99
N ARG A 151 -10.29 6.95 -9.28
CA ARG A 151 -10.45 8.27 -9.92
C ARG A 151 -9.25 8.63 -10.79
N LYS A 152 -8.04 8.23 -10.40
CA LYS A 152 -6.86 8.41 -11.26
C LYS A 152 -6.88 7.50 -12.49
N LEU A 153 -7.51 6.34 -12.44
CA LEU A 153 -7.67 5.42 -13.58
C LEU A 153 -8.69 5.92 -14.60
N ASP A 154 -9.77 6.55 -14.15
CA ASP A 154 -10.82 7.08 -15.04
C ASP A 154 -10.34 8.31 -15.81
N ASN A 155 -9.35 9.01 -15.25
CA ASN A 155 -8.67 10.15 -15.87
C ASN A 155 -7.42 9.74 -16.71
N LEU A 156 -7.24 8.42 -16.98
CA LEU A 156 -6.23 7.85 -17.89
C LEU A 156 -6.88 7.25 -19.13
#